data_AF-A0A257V0I5-F1
#
_entry.id   AF-A0A257V0I5-F1
#
_cell.length_a   1.000
_cell.length_b   1.000
_cell.length_c   1.000
_cell.angle_alpha   90.00
_cell.angle_beta   90.00
_cell.angle_gamma   90.00
#
_symmetry.space_group_name_H-M   'P 1'
#
loop_
_entity.id
_entity.type
_entity.pdbx_description
1 polymer ?
#
loop_
_entity_poly.entity_id
_entity_poly.type
_entity_poly.pdbx_seq_one_letter_code
_entity_poly.pdbx_strand_id
1 'polypeptide(L)'
;MIDRLSRATLLCALCLTALAALPATTPAQTPAIARTDSTRDLRDVFAPGYILQDRNHDDVIDFVNAKIVRPASPSEADVAAAANVAARLGYETSAADLDLTTADTATTSAYDVPVILIGRGNALIVRAGAAAARALDDLAPGQGIVVLIPPNGFFHKGGVLLAGEDGSGLIAIADYFSSRYPSIWALRGDSYGDIDTRLSAFLAAGGAAPRTVSLDRIVIDAGHAGVTRAQFAVRLPDSATYARAVAALEAPDTGAIPAGGRGARPQRRPRRADLDFADLDRLDIAVSDGSQRRTVRLMPAHPWQTKPDAQYAAHDNPDFTLSDLYTIRGLFRDSNQDLVPDRTDAYVSLHGTQSPDALAAFSARVGLETAGMRLPFVQASGQNDHPETAGFPIVFGVGHYQAERLREAGKRVGDTTAPGEGSMRFVKGGFGGKNGLVIDAA
;
A
#
# COMPACT_ATOMS: atom_id res chain seq x y z
N MET A 1 69.53 34.56 16.90
CA MET A 1 70.12 35.89 16.66
C MET A 1 70.44 35.99 15.17
N ILE A 2 69.61 36.74 14.45
CA ILE A 2 69.90 37.43 13.17
C ILE A 2 70.04 36.56 11.89
N ASP A 3 68.94 36.54 11.15
CA ASP A 3 68.77 36.88 9.72
C ASP A 3 69.92 36.64 8.71
N ARG A 4 69.56 36.01 7.58
CA ARG A 4 69.48 36.73 6.29
C ARG A 4 68.73 35.95 5.20
N LEU A 5 67.60 36.54 4.80
CA LEU A 5 66.85 36.35 3.57
C LEU A 5 67.72 36.53 2.30
N SER A 6 67.39 35.82 1.22
CA SER A 6 67.15 36.42 -0.11
C SER A 6 66.67 35.36 -1.11
N ARG A 7 65.53 35.66 -1.78
CA ARG A 7 64.90 35.02 -2.96
C ARG A 7 63.43 34.60 -2.74
N ALA A 8 62.58 35.52 -2.30
CA ALA A 8 61.14 35.35 -2.40
C ALA A 8 60.42 36.71 -2.40
N THR A 9 60.81 37.61 -3.31
CA THR A 9 60.09 38.88 -3.49
C THR A 9 60.34 39.47 -4.87
N LEU A 10 59.83 38.82 -5.92
CA LEU A 10 59.63 39.47 -7.22
C LEU A 10 58.64 38.68 -8.10
N LEU A 11 57.44 38.43 -7.60
CA LEU A 11 56.31 37.89 -8.38
C LEU A 11 55.00 38.27 -7.67
N CYS A 12 54.77 39.58 -7.50
CA CYS A 12 53.52 40.09 -6.90
C CYS A 12 52.96 41.32 -7.64
N ALA A 13 53.33 41.53 -8.91
CA ALA A 13 52.75 42.62 -9.70
C ALA A 13 52.89 42.30 -11.20
N LEU A 14 51.97 41.48 -11.73
CA LEU A 14 51.43 41.52 -13.09
C LEU A 14 50.62 40.23 -13.31
N CYS A 15 49.35 40.23 -12.90
CA CYS A 15 48.29 39.37 -13.44
C CYS A 15 46.91 39.83 -12.93
N LEU A 16 46.72 41.15 -12.84
CA LEU A 16 45.39 41.76 -12.78
C LEU A 16 45.05 42.17 -14.21
N THR A 17 43.85 41.78 -14.67
CA THR A 17 43.19 42.08 -15.97
C THR A 17 43.22 40.97 -17.04
N ALA A 18 42.54 39.85 -16.78
CA ALA A 18 41.78 39.09 -17.79
C ALA A 18 40.82 38.07 -17.13
N LEU A 19 39.80 38.55 -16.41
CA LEU A 19 38.64 37.72 -16.06
C LEU A 19 37.49 38.12 -16.98
N ALA A 20 37.58 37.65 -18.23
CA ALA A 20 36.50 37.77 -19.20
C ALA A 20 35.39 36.78 -18.85
N ALA A 21 34.16 37.27 -18.94
CA ALA A 21 32.91 36.62 -18.58
C ALA A 21 32.81 35.15 -19.02
N LEU A 22 32.78 34.24 -18.04
CA LEU A 22 32.20 32.92 -18.19
C LEU A 22 30.68 33.07 -17.99
N PRO A 23 29.83 32.68 -18.95
CA PRO A 23 28.39 32.66 -18.71
C PRO A 23 28.13 31.65 -17.60
N ALA A 24 27.51 32.12 -16.51
CA ALA A 24 26.96 31.25 -15.50
C ALA A 24 25.87 30.40 -16.17
N THR A 25 26.21 29.15 -16.51
CA THR A 25 25.22 28.14 -16.84
C THR A 25 24.49 27.86 -15.54
N THR A 26 23.34 28.52 -15.35
CA THR A 26 22.33 28.08 -14.40
C THR A 26 22.09 26.60 -14.67
N PRO A 27 22.18 25.71 -13.66
CA PRO A 27 21.72 24.35 -13.83
C PRO A 27 20.27 24.47 -14.28
N ALA A 28 19.96 23.86 -15.43
CA ALA A 28 18.60 23.80 -15.93
C ALA A 28 17.76 23.20 -14.81
N GLN A 29 16.90 24.04 -14.20
CA GLN A 29 15.82 23.56 -13.38
C GLN A 29 15.02 22.63 -14.28
N THR A 30 15.14 21.33 -14.04
CA THR A 30 14.20 20.36 -14.55
C THR A 30 12.83 20.94 -14.20
N PRO A 31 11.97 21.27 -15.18
CA PRO A 31 10.69 21.85 -14.85
C PRO A 31 10.03 20.87 -13.90
N ALA A 32 9.71 21.35 -12.68
CA ALA A 32 8.85 20.63 -11.77
C ALA A 32 7.65 20.22 -12.61
N ILE A 33 7.47 18.90 -12.79
CA ILE A 33 6.29 18.39 -13.45
C ILE A 33 5.17 18.86 -12.55
N ALA A 34 4.48 19.93 -12.95
CA ALA A 34 3.18 20.24 -12.40
C ALA A 34 2.34 19.00 -12.70
N ARG A 35 2.22 18.10 -11.71
CA ARG A 35 1.31 16.96 -11.77
C ARG A 35 -0.09 17.58 -11.78
N THR A 36 -0.55 17.94 -12.97
CA THR A 36 -1.93 18.23 -13.26
C THR A 36 -2.75 17.07 -12.76
N ASP A 37 -3.54 17.33 -11.71
CA ASP A 37 -4.60 16.53 -11.12
C ASP A 37 -4.83 15.22 -11.90
N SER A 38 -4.01 14.22 -11.60
CA SER A 38 -4.17 12.89 -12.19
C SER A 38 -5.57 12.46 -11.79
N THR A 39 -6.42 12.22 -12.79
CA THR A 39 -7.76 11.66 -12.60
C THR A 39 -7.68 10.61 -11.51
N ARG A 40 -8.33 10.85 -10.36
CA ARG A 40 -8.26 9.96 -9.20
C ARG A 40 -8.66 8.55 -9.63
N ASP A 41 -7.70 7.65 -9.58
CA ASP A 41 -7.78 6.31 -10.15
C ASP A 41 -7.20 5.33 -9.14
N LEU A 42 -7.73 4.11 -9.08
CA LEU A 42 -7.19 3.07 -8.21
C LEU A 42 -5.76 2.67 -8.56
N ARG A 43 -5.20 3.11 -9.68
CA ARG A 43 -3.78 2.86 -10.00
C ARG A 43 -2.82 3.67 -9.12
N ASP A 44 -3.27 4.82 -8.63
CA ASP A 44 -2.39 5.88 -8.11
C ASP A 44 -2.78 6.33 -6.68
N VAL A 45 -3.40 5.47 -5.88
CA VAL A 45 -3.94 5.82 -4.55
C VAL A 45 -2.84 6.31 -3.60
N PHE A 46 -1.66 5.68 -3.64
CA PHE A 46 -0.46 6.08 -2.90
C PHE A 46 0.53 6.89 -3.75
N ALA A 47 0.12 7.39 -4.93
CA ALA A 47 0.98 8.31 -5.66
C ALA A 47 1.07 9.67 -4.93
N PRO A 48 2.23 10.36 -4.97
CA PRO A 48 2.36 11.70 -4.41
C PRO A 48 1.36 12.70 -5.00
N GLY A 49 0.76 13.51 -4.14
CA GLY A 49 -0.16 14.61 -4.48
C GLY A 49 -1.62 14.41 -4.02
N TYR A 50 -2.00 13.21 -3.56
CA TYR A 50 -3.38 12.90 -3.14
C TYR A 50 -3.50 12.57 -1.66
N ILE A 51 -3.27 11.30 -1.29
CA ILE A 51 -3.18 10.84 0.10
C ILE A 51 -1.82 11.18 0.69
N LEU A 52 -0.75 10.93 -0.07
CA LEU A 52 0.61 11.28 0.31
C LEU A 52 0.94 12.66 -0.27
N GLN A 53 1.38 13.58 0.57
CA GLN A 53 1.69 14.95 0.17
C GLN A 53 3.11 15.31 0.56
N ASP A 54 3.77 16.00 -0.36
CA ASP A 54 4.97 16.79 -0.11
C ASP A 54 4.50 18.25 -0.03
N ARG A 55 4.38 18.76 1.21
CA ARG A 55 3.87 20.11 1.52
C ARG A 55 4.98 21.14 1.57
N ASN A 56 6.22 20.74 1.82
CA ASN A 56 7.37 21.62 1.87
C ASN A 56 8.11 21.74 0.51
N HIS A 57 7.75 20.91 -0.47
CA HIS A 57 8.27 20.83 -1.84
C HIS A 57 9.75 20.42 -1.92
N ASP A 58 10.19 19.48 -1.08
CA ASP A 58 11.55 18.94 -1.09
C ASP A 58 11.69 17.55 -1.74
N ASP A 59 10.63 17.08 -2.43
CA ASP A 59 10.50 15.77 -3.05
C ASP A 59 10.42 14.59 -2.05
N VAL A 60 10.24 14.86 -0.75
CA VAL A 60 9.96 13.87 0.29
C VAL A 60 8.52 14.04 0.77
N ILE A 61 7.80 12.92 0.93
CA ILE A 61 6.46 12.94 1.49
C ILE A 61 6.55 13.30 2.98
N ASP A 62 5.90 14.38 3.38
CA ASP A 62 5.92 14.92 4.74
C ASP A 62 4.51 15.02 5.36
N PHE A 63 3.48 14.52 4.67
CA PHE A 63 2.13 14.55 5.18
C PHE A 63 1.21 13.46 4.61
N VAL A 64 0.39 12.88 5.49
CA VAL A 64 -0.70 11.97 5.13
C VAL A 64 -2.04 12.70 5.19
N ASN A 65 -2.57 13.02 4.02
CA ASN A 65 -3.88 13.64 3.81
C ASN A 65 -4.95 12.57 3.58
N ALA A 66 -5.26 11.79 4.59
CA ALA A 66 -6.36 10.83 4.53
C ALA A 66 -6.98 10.56 5.91
N LYS A 67 -8.22 10.09 5.90
CA LYS A 67 -8.86 9.49 7.08
C LYS A 67 -9.29 8.06 6.75
N ILE A 68 -8.86 7.11 7.57
CA ILE A 68 -9.33 5.73 7.56
C ILE A 68 -10.62 5.68 8.39
N VAL A 69 -11.72 5.28 7.78
CA VAL A 69 -13.03 5.22 8.45
C VAL A 69 -13.46 3.77 8.56
N ARG A 70 -13.66 3.30 9.77
CA ARG A 70 -14.09 1.93 10.09
C ARG A 70 -15.55 1.90 10.57
N PRO A 71 -16.20 0.74 10.67
CA PRO A 71 -17.51 0.65 11.29
C PRO A 71 -17.49 1.09 12.77
N ALA A 72 -18.56 1.71 13.26
CA ALA A 72 -18.70 2.10 14.67
C ALA A 72 -18.65 0.90 15.65
N SER A 73 -19.04 -0.28 15.19
CA SER A 73 -18.88 -1.55 15.90
C SER A 73 -17.99 -2.47 15.06
N PRO A 74 -16.66 -2.27 15.10
CA PRO A 74 -15.75 -3.01 14.25
C PRO A 74 -15.60 -4.46 14.71
N SER A 75 -15.35 -5.36 13.77
CA SER A 75 -14.80 -6.70 14.03
C SER A 75 -13.27 -6.66 14.16
N GLU A 76 -12.65 -7.74 14.63
CA GLU A 76 -11.17 -7.83 14.68
C GLU A 76 -10.54 -7.63 13.28
N ALA A 77 -11.20 -8.13 12.22
CA ALA A 77 -10.74 -7.95 10.85
C ALA A 77 -10.74 -6.47 10.43
N ASP A 78 -11.75 -5.69 10.84
CA ASP A 78 -11.80 -4.24 10.57
C ASP A 78 -10.66 -3.50 11.28
N VAL A 79 -10.36 -3.89 12.52
CA VAL A 79 -9.29 -3.29 13.33
C VAL A 79 -7.92 -3.63 12.74
N ALA A 80 -7.67 -4.89 12.39
CA ALA A 80 -6.44 -5.31 11.74
C ALA A 80 -6.24 -4.63 10.37
N ALA A 81 -7.30 -4.56 9.55
CA ALA A 81 -7.26 -3.89 8.25
C ALA A 81 -6.90 -2.41 8.39
N ALA A 82 -7.58 -1.68 9.29
CA ALA A 82 -7.29 -0.27 9.54
C ALA A 82 -5.86 -0.05 10.04
N ALA A 83 -5.38 -0.93 10.93
CA ALA A 83 -4.02 -0.83 11.48
C ALA A 83 -2.93 -1.12 10.43
N ASN A 84 -3.13 -2.10 9.54
CA ASN A 84 -2.20 -2.40 8.46
C ASN A 84 -2.14 -1.27 7.41
N VAL A 85 -3.29 -0.66 7.09
CA VAL A 85 -3.30 0.54 6.23
C VAL A 85 -2.60 1.70 6.92
N ALA A 86 -2.83 1.92 8.22
CA ALA A 86 -2.17 2.98 8.98
C ALA A 86 -0.65 2.78 9.03
N ALA A 87 -0.18 1.54 9.25
CA ALA A 87 1.22 1.16 9.14
C ALA A 87 1.83 1.50 7.78
N ARG A 88 1.13 1.16 6.68
CA ARG A 88 1.57 1.52 5.33
C ARG A 88 1.67 3.03 5.15
N LEU A 89 0.67 3.78 5.60
CA LEU A 89 0.68 5.25 5.48
C LEU A 89 1.82 5.88 6.30
N GLY A 90 2.11 5.35 7.48
CA GLY A 90 3.27 5.75 8.28
C GLY A 90 4.58 5.47 7.55
N TYR A 91 4.72 4.30 6.92
CA TYR A 91 5.91 3.92 6.16
C TYR A 91 6.21 4.81 4.96
N GLU A 92 5.18 5.38 4.34
CA GLU A 92 5.28 6.14 3.09
C GLU A 92 5.54 7.64 3.30
N THR A 93 5.78 8.08 4.53
CA THR A 93 5.95 9.50 4.88
C THR A 93 7.06 9.69 5.91
N SER A 94 7.69 10.86 5.91
CA SER A 94 8.60 11.30 6.97
C SER A 94 7.90 12.07 8.10
N ALA A 95 6.61 12.41 7.93
CA ALA A 95 5.80 13.04 8.96
C ALA A 95 4.30 12.73 8.80
N ALA A 96 3.61 12.51 9.92
CA ALA A 96 2.18 12.25 9.94
C ALA A 96 1.53 12.63 11.27
N ASP A 97 0.29 13.10 11.20
CA ASP A 97 -0.62 13.09 12.34
C ASP A 97 -1.09 11.65 12.57
N LEU A 98 -0.86 11.10 13.76
CA LEU A 98 -1.20 9.69 14.05
C LEU A 98 -2.71 9.45 14.25
N ASP A 99 -3.51 10.52 14.32
CA ASP A 99 -4.98 10.42 14.30
C ASP A 99 -5.48 10.15 12.86
N LEU A 100 -5.10 9.00 12.31
CA LEU A 100 -5.47 8.60 10.95
C LEU A 100 -6.84 7.94 10.89
N THR A 101 -7.37 7.45 12.01
CA THR A 101 -8.55 6.60 12.04
C THR A 101 -9.75 7.25 12.73
N THR A 102 -10.96 6.89 12.32
CA THR A 102 -12.19 7.25 13.02
C THR A 102 -13.29 6.21 12.78
N ALA A 103 -14.25 6.14 13.68
CA ALA A 103 -15.47 5.36 13.47
C ALA A 103 -16.41 6.10 12.50
N ASP A 104 -17.19 5.34 11.74
CA ASP A 104 -18.33 5.90 11.04
C ASP A 104 -19.36 6.45 12.02
N THR A 105 -20.05 7.51 11.60
CA THR A 105 -21.13 8.09 12.38
C THR A 105 -22.12 8.78 11.46
N ALA A 106 -23.40 8.69 11.81
CA ALA A 106 -24.47 9.39 11.11
C ALA A 106 -24.39 10.92 11.26
N THR A 107 -23.61 11.42 12.23
CA THR A 107 -23.44 12.86 12.49
C THR A 107 -22.40 13.53 11.59
N THR A 108 -21.52 12.76 10.93
CA THR A 108 -20.57 13.32 9.98
C THR A 108 -21.31 13.86 8.77
N SER A 109 -21.13 15.14 8.47
CA SER A 109 -21.79 15.82 7.35
C SER A 109 -21.09 15.58 6.02
N ALA A 110 -19.75 15.59 6.02
CA ALA A 110 -18.89 15.34 4.86
C ALA A 110 -17.44 15.08 5.30
N TYR A 111 -16.62 14.60 4.37
CA TYR A 111 -15.16 14.53 4.49
C TYR A 111 -14.49 15.40 3.42
N ASP A 112 -13.63 16.31 3.87
CA ASP A 112 -12.84 17.22 3.02
C ASP A 112 -11.44 16.68 2.67
N VAL A 113 -11.14 15.47 3.14
CA VAL A 113 -9.92 14.73 2.86
C VAL A 113 -10.26 13.41 2.17
N PRO A 114 -9.33 12.80 1.44
CA PRO A 114 -9.45 11.43 0.95
C PRO A 114 -9.85 10.46 2.06
N VAL A 115 -10.77 9.54 1.78
CA VAL A 115 -11.19 8.52 2.75
C VAL A 115 -10.73 7.13 2.33
N ILE A 116 -10.36 6.32 3.32
CA ILE A 116 -10.21 4.88 3.16
C ILE A 116 -11.30 4.23 4.01
N LEU A 117 -12.42 3.86 3.38
CA LEU A 117 -13.49 3.15 4.07
C LEU A 117 -13.09 1.69 4.26
N ILE A 118 -13.19 1.19 5.48
CA ILE A 118 -12.90 -0.20 5.85
C ILE A 118 -14.20 -0.89 6.24
N GLY A 119 -14.37 -2.12 5.75
CA GLY A 119 -15.35 -3.08 6.26
C GLY A 119 -16.72 -2.98 5.59
N ARG A 120 -17.33 -4.14 5.32
CA ARG A 120 -18.70 -4.22 4.74
C ARG A 120 -19.77 -3.65 5.66
N GLY A 121 -19.52 -3.65 6.97
CA GLY A 121 -20.41 -3.07 7.99
C GLY A 121 -20.38 -1.54 8.07
N ASN A 122 -19.56 -0.86 7.25
CA ASN A 122 -19.43 0.58 7.31
C ASN A 122 -20.68 1.28 6.78
N ALA A 123 -21.35 2.03 7.64
CA ALA A 123 -22.60 2.73 7.37
C ALA A 123 -22.46 3.79 6.27
N LEU A 124 -21.24 4.26 5.96
CA LEU A 124 -20.99 5.27 4.94
C LEU A 124 -20.82 4.71 3.52
N ILE A 125 -20.84 3.38 3.33
CA ILE A 125 -20.81 2.78 1.98
C ILE A 125 -21.95 3.30 1.11
N VAL A 126 -23.13 3.53 1.69
CA VAL A 126 -24.28 4.11 0.96
C VAL A 126 -24.01 5.52 0.45
N ARG A 127 -23.11 6.28 1.12
CA ARG A 127 -22.68 7.63 0.70
C ARG A 127 -21.60 7.57 -0.38
N ALA A 128 -20.92 6.44 -0.56
CA ALA A 128 -19.90 6.25 -1.59
C ALA A 128 -20.51 6.11 -3.00
N GLY A 129 -21.81 5.78 -3.06
CA GLY A 129 -22.60 5.68 -4.27
C GLY A 129 -22.98 4.24 -4.63
N ALA A 130 -24.01 4.11 -5.47
CA ALA A 130 -24.60 2.81 -5.79
C ALA A 130 -23.63 1.84 -6.50
N ALA A 131 -22.61 2.36 -7.20
CA ALA A 131 -21.60 1.52 -7.83
C ALA A 131 -20.70 0.81 -6.80
N ALA A 132 -20.27 1.53 -5.76
CA ALA A 132 -19.47 0.96 -4.67
C ALA A 132 -20.29 -0.07 -3.88
N ALA A 133 -21.54 0.24 -3.55
CA ALA A 133 -22.42 -0.69 -2.84
C ALA A 133 -22.68 -1.99 -3.64
N ARG A 134 -23.06 -1.89 -4.92
CA ARG A 134 -23.28 -3.06 -5.79
C ARG A 134 -22.02 -3.87 -6.03
N ALA A 135 -20.85 -3.27 -5.90
CA ALA A 135 -19.60 -4.00 -6.09
C ALA A 135 -19.39 -5.11 -5.06
N LEU A 136 -20.05 -4.99 -3.90
CA LEU A 136 -19.99 -5.96 -2.83
C LEU A 136 -20.90 -7.16 -3.06
N ASP A 137 -21.89 -7.08 -3.96
CA ASP A 137 -22.85 -8.16 -4.21
C ASP A 137 -22.23 -9.33 -5.01
N ASP A 138 -21.09 -9.09 -5.67
CA ASP A 138 -20.40 -10.07 -6.52
C ASP A 138 -19.28 -10.83 -5.81
N LEU A 139 -19.15 -10.71 -4.48
CA LEU A 139 -18.07 -11.33 -3.72
C LEU A 139 -18.46 -12.73 -3.25
N ALA A 140 -17.56 -13.69 -3.42
CA ALA A 140 -17.67 -15.00 -2.79
C ALA A 140 -17.09 -14.97 -1.36
N PRO A 141 -17.43 -15.96 -0.50
CA PRO A 141 -16.74 -16.15 0.78
C PRO A 141 -15.22 -16.20 0.59
N GLY A 142 -14.48 -15.57 1.50
CA GLY A 142 -13.04 -15.41 1.40
C GLY A 142 -12.57 -14.32 0.44
N GLN A 143 -13.46 -13.66 -0.31
CA GLN A 143 -13.06 -12.59 -1.23
C GLN A 143 -13.14 -11.20 -0.60
N GLY A 144 -12.11 -10.41 -0.87
CA GLY A 144 -12.05 -8.99 -0.57
C GLY A 144 -11.89 -8.15 -1.82
N ILE A 145 -12.25 -6.87 -1.71
CA ILE A 145 -12.31 -5.94 -2.83
C ILE A 145 -11.79 -4.56 -2.43
N VAL A 146 -11.08 -3.91 -3.33
CA VAL A 146 -10.89 -2.45 -3.32
C VAL A 146 -11.63 -1.80 -4.48
N VAL A 147 -12.38 -0.74 -4.18
CA VAL A 147 -13.19 0.01 -5.16
C VAL A 147 -12.93 1.49 -5.01
N LEU A 148 -12.89 2.22 -6.13
CA LEU A 148 -12.77 3.67 -6.14
C LEU A 148 -14.05 4.32 -5.59
N ILE A 149 -13.89 5.31 -4.73
CA ILE A 149 -14.95 6.24 -4.34
C ILE A 149 -14.69 7.54 -5.10
N PRO A 150 -15.44 7.85 -6.16
CA PRO A 150 -15.28 9.12 -6.86
C PRO A 150 -15.68 10.28 -5.93
N PRO A 151 -15.10 11.48 -6.12
CA PRO A 151 -15.54 12.65 -5.39
C PRO A 151 -17.04 12.91 -5.59
N ASN A 152 -17.72 13.19 -4.48
CA ASN A 152 -19.15 13.46 -4.45
C ASN A 152 -19.50 14.46 -3.33
N GLY A 153 -20.77 14.77 -3.14
CA GLY A 153 -21.22 15.78 -2.15
C GLY A 153 -21.03 15.39 -0.68
N PHE A 154 -20.57 14.17 -0.38
CA PHE A 154 -20.24 13.72 0.98
C PHE A 154 -18.73 13.47 1.11
N PHE A 155 -18.12 12.77 0.16
CA PHE A 155 -16.68 12.57 0.06
C PHE A 155 -16.10 13.55 -0.95
N HIS A 156 -15.83 14.78 -0.55
CA HIS A 156 -15.42 15.85 -1.48
C HIS A 156 -14.11 15.53 -2.20
N LYS A 157 -13.22 14.79 -1.54
CA LYS A 157 -11.96 14.30 -2.14
C LYS A 157 -12.04 12.86 -2.64
N GLY A 158 -13.20 12.20 -2.58
CA GLY A 158 -13.34 10.79 -2.92
C GLY A 158 -12.51 9.91 -1.98
N GLY A 159 -12.10 8.74 -2.46
CA GLY A 159 -11.30 7.80 -1.67
C GLY A 159 -11.34 6.39 -2.23
N VAL A 160 -11.19 5.42 -1.35
CA VAL A 160 -11.33 3.99 -1.68
C VAL A 160 -12.14 3.27 -0.61
N LEU A 161 -12.80 2.18 -1.00
CA LEU A 161 -13.46 1.23 -0.11
C LEU A 161 -12.68 -0.07 -0.13
N LEU A 162 -12.26 -0.57 1.03
CA LEU A 162 -11.80 -1.93 1.24
C LEU A 162 -12.87 -2.70 2.01
N ALA A 163 -13.38 -3.78 1.41
CA ALA A 163 -14.39 -4.62 2.02
C ALA A 163 -14.12 -6.10 1.72
N GLY A 164 -14.61 -6.97 2.59
CA GLY A 164 -14.69 -8.41 2.36
C GLY A 164 -16.12 -8.89 2.39
N GLU A 165 -16.40 -10.01 1.73
CA GLU A 165 -17.65 -10.73 1.98
C GLU A 165 -17.73 -11.20 3.44
N ASP A 166 -16.59 -11.63 3.96
CA ASP A 166 -16.38 -11.99 5.37
C ASP A 166 -15.05 -11.40 5.88
N GLY A 167 -14.72 -11.69 7.15
CA GLY A 167 -13.49 -11.21 7.77
C GLY A 167 -12.22 -11.72 7.08
N SER A 168 -12.22 -12.94 6.54
CA SER A 168 -11.06 -13.49 5.83
C SER A 168 -10.81 -12.77 4.51
N GLY A 169 -11.88 -12.44 3.77
CA GLY A 169 -11.81 -11.61 2.58
C GLY A 169 -11.31 -10.20 2.87
N LEU A 170 -11.80 -9.57 3.95
CA LEU A 170 -11.35 -8.23 4.34
C LEU A 170 -9.85 -8.22 4.70
N ILE A 171 -9.39 -9.21 5.47
CA ILE A 171 -7.97 -9.36 5.80
C ILE A 171 -7.15 -9.55 4.52
N ALA A 172 -7.55 -10.45 3.62
CA ALA A 172 -6.81 -10.72 2.41
C ALA A 172 -6.63 -9.47 1.52
N ILE A 173 -7.68 -8.66 1.34
CA ILE A 173 -7.57 -7.41 0.56
C ILE A 173 -6.78 -6.33 1.29
N ALA A 174 -6.93 -6.20 2.62
CA ALA A 174 -6.19 -5.20 3.39
C ALA A 174 -4.70 -5.52 3.45
N ASP A 175 -4.35 -6.79 3.60
CA ASP A 175 -2.97 -7.27 3.54
C ASP A 175 -2.38 -7.00 2.16
N TYR A 176 -3.10 -7.34 1.09
CA TYR A 176 -2.69 -6.99 -0.27
C TYR A 176 -2.49 -5.48 -0.47
N PHE A 177 -3.47 -4.67 -0.07
CA PHE A 177 -3.47 -3.22 -0.26
C PHE A 177 -2.37 -2.51 0.53
N SER A 178 -2.05 -3.00 1.74
CA SER A 178 -0.95 -2.44 2.55
C SER A 178 0.43 -2.94 2.09
N SER A 179 0.55 -4.22 1.71
CA SER A 179 1.86 -4.84 1.44
C SER A 179 2.33 -4.72 0.00
N ARG A 180 1.45 -4.93 -1.00
CA ARG A 180 1.84 -5.18 -2.41
C ARG A 180 1.40 -4.10 -3.37
N TYR A 181 0.22 -3.52 -3.15
CA TYR A 181 -0.29 -2.44 -3.99
C TYR A 181 0.71 -1.28 -4.09
N PRO A 182 0.94 -0.67 -5.28
CA PRO A 182 0.20 -0.83 -6.55
C PRO A 182 0.72 -1.92 -7.49
N SER A 183 1.63 -2.78 -7.04
CA SER A 183 2.05 -3.95 -7.82
C SER A 183 0.92 -4.96 -7.92
N ILE A 184 0.81 -5.69 -9.02
CA ILE A 184 -0.21 -6.73 -9.18
C ILE A 184 -0.03 -7.78 -8.09
N TRP A 185 1.17 -8.33 -7.90
CA TRP A 185 1.44 -9.25 -6.79
C TRP A 185 2.88 -9.14 -6.29
N ALA A 186 3.86 -9.47 -7.13
CA ALA A 186 5.26 -9.34 -6.78
C ALA A 186 5.68 -7.85 -6.67
N LEU A 187 6.38 -7.47 -5.59
CA LEU A 187 6.82 -6.09 -5.33
C LEU A 187 7.74 -5.49 -6.41
N ARG A 188 8.39 -6.34 -7.20
CA ARG A 188 9.23 -5.94 -8.36
C ARG A 188 8.66 -6.46 -9.68
N GLY A 189 7.36 -6.73 -9.72
CA GLY A 189 6.62 -7.18 -10.89
C GLY A 189 5.91 -6.03 -11.61
N ASP A 190 4.98 -6.40 -12.48
CA ASP A 190 4.11 -5.43 -13.18
C ASP A 190 3.15 -4.74 -12.19
N SER A 191 2.87 -3.47 -12.45
CA SER A 191 1.91 -2.63 -11.74
C SER A 191 0.61 -2.48 -12.53
N TYR A 192 -0.43 -1.92 -11.90
CA TYR A 192 -1.64 -1.56 -12.64
C TYR A 192 -1.42 -0.44 -13.67
N GLY A 193 -0.38 0.37 -13.52
CA GLY A 193 0.05 1.34 -14.53
C GLY A 193 0.60 0.68 -15.80
N ASP A 194 1.28 -0.46 -15.65
CA ASP A 194 1.74 -1.27 -16.77
C ASP A 194 0.58 -1.88 -17.55
N ILE A 195 -0.50 -2.28 -16.85
CA ILE A 195 -1.72 -2.75 -17.50
C ILE A 195 -2.32 -1.66 -18.39
N ASP A 196 -2.50 -0.44 -17.87
CA ASP A 196 -2.99 0.67 -18.70
C ASP A 196 -2.07 0.89 -19.91
N THR A 197 -0.76 1.00 -19.68
CA THR A 197 0.21 1.25 -20.76
C THR A 197 0.08 0.21 -21.88
N ARG A 198 0.06 -1.08 -21.53
CA ARG A 198 -0.04 -2.17 -22.51
C ARG A 198 -1.43 -2.26 -23.14
N LEU A 199 -2.50 -2.06 -22.38
CA LEU A 199 -3.88 -2.06 -22.86
C LEU A 199 -4.14 -0.91 -23.84
N SER A 200 -3.74 0.30 -23.48
CA SER A 200 -3.85 1.49 -24.32
C SER A 200 -3.05 1.33 -25.62
N ALA A 201 -1.82 0.81 -25.55
CA ALA A 201 -1.00 0.52 -26.73
C ALA A 201 -1.63 -0.56 -27.62
N PHE A 202 -2.16 -1.63 -27.04
CA PHE A 202 -2.85 -2.70 -27.75
C PHE A 202 -4.07 -2.20 -28.51
N LEU A 203 -4.94 -1.45 -27.84
CA LEU A 203 -6.14 -0.87 -28.44
C LEU A 203 -5.81 0.15 -29.54
N ALA A 204 -4.81 1.01 -29.31
CA ALA A 204 -4.36 1.97 -30.32
C ALA A 204 -3.83 1.27 -31.58
N ALA A 205 -3.05 0.19 -31.44
CA ALA A 205 -2.57 -0.62 -32.56
C ALA A 205 -3.70 -1.38 -33.31
N GLY A 206 -4.85 -1.55 -32.68
CA GLY A 206 -6.11 -2.02 -33.28
C GLY A 206 -6.93 -0.92 -33.94
N GLY A 207 -6.46 0.33 -33.96
CA GLY A 207 -7.21 1.48 -34.46
C GLY A 207 -8.33 1.93 -33.51
N ALA A 208 -8.18 1.66 -32.22
CA ALA A 208 -9.20 1.90 -31.20
C ALA A 208 -8.65 2.65 -29.97
N ALA A 209 -8.00 3.79 -30.19
CA ALA A 209 -7.41 4.58 -29.11
C ALA A 209 -8.46 5.01 -28.05
N PRO A 210 -8.24 4.71 -26.76
CA PRO A 210 -9.18 5.08 -25.71
C PRO A 210 -9.12 6.56 -25.37
N ARG A 211 -10.26 7.13 -24.97
CA ARG A 211 -10.33 8.46 -24.33
C ARG A 211 -9.87 8.39 -22.88
N THR A 212 -10.33 7.37 -22.17
CA THR A 212 -9.96 7.12 -20.77
C THR A 212 -9.81 5.63 -20.54
N VAL A 213 -8.86 5.28 -19.70
CA VAL A 213 -8.68 3.95 -19.12
C VAL A 213 -8.60 4.16 -17.62
N SER A 214 -9.42 3.45 -16.85
CA SER A 214 -9.41 3.53 -15.39
C SER A 214 -9.48 2.18 -14.74
N LEU A 215 -8.83 2.01 -13.59
CA LEU A 215 -9.00 0.83 -12.75
C LEU A 215 -10.15 1.08 -11.77
N ASP A 216 -11.21 0.28 -11.89
CA ASP A 216 -12.42 0.48 -11.10
C ASP A 216 -12.46 -0.43 -9.85
N ARG A 217 -11.85 -1.62 -9.95
CA ARG A 217 -11.94 -2.68 -8.94
C ARG A 217 -10.74 -3.62 -8.98
N ILE A 218 -10.29 -4.05 -7.80
CA ILE A 218 -9.38 -5.19 -7.60
C ILE A 218 -10.04 -6.15 -6.60
N VAL A 219 -9.96 -7.45 -6.85
CA VAL A 219 -10.47 -8.52 -5.95
C VAL A 219 -9.35 -9.49 -5.63
N ILE A 220 -9.24 -9.83 -4.35
CA ILE A 220 -8.31 -10.82 -3.79
C ILE A 220 -9.12 -11.91 -3.12
N ASP A 221 -8.64 -13.14 -3.19
CA ASP A 221 -9.23 -14.32 -2.55
C ASP A 221 -8.28 -14.84 -1.47
N ALA A 222 -8.76 -14.98 -0.23
CA ALA A 222 -7.96 -15.46 0.89
C ALA A 222 -7.40 -16.88 0.67
N GLY A 223 -8.07 -17.70 -0.14
CA GLY A 223 -7.68 -19.07 -0.44
C GLY A 223 -6.72 -19.21 -1.62
N HIS A 224 -6.38 -18.11 -2.31
CA HIS A 224 -5.56 -18.16 -3.52
C HIS A 224 -4.49 -17.06 -3.55
N ALA A 225 -3.24 -17.43 -3.84
CA ALA A 225 -2.16 -16.46 -4.01
C ALA A 225 -2.25 -15.81 -5.40
N GLY A 226 -2.22 -14.48 -5.44
CA GLY A 226 -2.39 -13.70 -6.67
C GLY A 226 -3.59 -12.76 -6.60
N VAL A 227 -3.76 -11.98 -7.66
CA VAL A 227 -4.95 -11.14 -7.87
C VAL A 227 -5.99 -11.94 -8.62
N THR A 228 -7.10 -12.23 -7.95
CA THR A 228 -8.21 -12.98 -8.52
C THR A 228 -8.89 -12.25 -9.66
N ARG A 229 -9.02 -10.91 -9.56
CA ARG A 229 -9.61 -10.09 -10.63
C ARG A 229 -9.16 -8.64 -10.52
N ALA A 230 -8.74 -8.07 -11.65
CA ALA A 230 -8.65 -6.63 -11.86
C ALA A 230 -9.68 -6.22 -12.92
N GLN A 231 -10.37 -5.10 -12.72
CA GLN A 231 -11.37 -4.59 -13.65
C GLN A 231 -11.06 -3.18 -14.11
N PHE A 232 -10.85 -3.02 -15.41
CA PHE A 232 -10.62 -1.74 -16.05
C PHE A 232 -11.87 -1.25 -16.79
N ALA A 233 -12.18 0.03 -16.70
CA ALA A 233 -13.13 0.69 -17.58
C ALA A 233 -12.40 1.44 -18.70
N VAL A 234 -12.82 1.19 -19.93
CA VAL A 234 -12.28 1.81 -21.13
C VAL A 234 -13.37 2.61 -21.82
N ARG A 235 -13.19 3.92 -21.95
CA ARG A 235 -14.12 4.79 -22.69
C ARG A 235 -13.56 5.13 -24.05
N LEU A 236 -14.31 4.84 -25.10
CA LEU A 236 -13.96 5.09 -26.49
C LEU A 236 -14.71 6.29 -27.05
N PRO A 237 -14.19 6.92 -28.11
CA PRO A 237 -14.78 8.14 -28.66
C PRO A 237 -16.11 7.97 -29.41
N ASP A 238 -16.33 6.81 -30.02
CA ASP A 238 -17.46 6.56 -30.91
C ASP A 238 -17.71 5.04 -31.07
N SER A 239 -18.87 4.70 -31.65
CA SER A 239 -19.32 3.32 -31.81
C SER A 239 -18.49 2.49 -32.80
N ALA A 240 -17.86 3.11 -33.79
CA ALA A 240 -17.01 2.39 -34.74
C ALA A 240 -15.69 1.96 -34.07
N THR A 241 -15.10 2.86 -33.30
CA THR A 241 -13.93 2.60 -32.46
C THR A 241 -14.26 1.55 -31.39
N TYR A 242 -15.43 1.64 -30.76
CA TYR A 242 -15.94 0.63 -29.81
C TYR A 242 -15.98 -0.77 -30.43
N ALA A 243 -16.58 -0.90 -31.61
CA ALA A 243 -16.67 -2.19 -32.29
C ALA A 243 -15.29 -2.78 -32.59
N ARG A 244 -14.32 -1.95 -33.01
CA ARG A 244 -12.92 -2.38 -33.23
C ARG A 244 -12.23 -2.84 -31.96
N ALA A 245 -12.38 -2.13 -30.85
CA ALA A 245 -11.78 -2.53 -29.57
C ALA A 245 -12.33 -3.86 -29.06
N VAL A 246 -13.66 -4.02 -29.05
CA VAL A 246 -14.30 -5.27 -28.64
C VAL A 246 -13.82 -6.43 -29.51
N ALA A 247 -13.83 -6.26 -30.83
CA ALA A 247 -13.35 -7.28 -31.76
C ALA A 247 -11.87 -7.62 -31.53
N ALA A 248 -11.01 -6.63 -31.27
CA ALA A 248 -9.59 -6.84 -31.02
C ALA A 248 -9.33 -7.61 -29.71
N LEU A 249 -10.05 -7.28 -28.64
CA LEU A 249 -9.92 -7.95 -27.34
C LEU A 249 -10.45 -9.39 -27.36
N GLU A 250 -11.48 -9.67 -28.18
CA GLU A 250 -12.07 -11.00 -28.30
C GLU A 250 -11.31 -11.91 -29.27
N ALA A 251 -10.64 -11.32 -30.28
CA ALA A 251 -9.86 -12.09 -31.24
C ALA A 251 -8.70 -12.84 -30.55
N PRO A 252 -8.46 -14.12 -30.89
CA PRO A 252 -7.26 -14.81 -30.46
C PRO A 252 -6.05 -14.28 -31.23
N ASP A 253 -4.86 -14.41 -30.64
CA ASP A 253 -3.62 -14.10 -31.33
C ASP A 253 -3.46 -15.02 -32.55
N THR A 254 -3.58 -14.46 -33.75
CA THR A 254 -3.38 -15.17 -35.01
C THR A 254 -2.01 -14.81 -35.58
N GLY A 255 -1.01 -15.67 -35.35
CA GLY A 255 0.31 -15.55 -35.96
C GLY A 255 1.41 -16.35 -35.25
N ALA A 256 2.17 -17.14 -36.00
CA ALA A 256 3.39 -17.77 -35.54
C ALA A 256 4.44 -16.71 -35.17
N ILE A 257 5.28 -16.98 -34.16
CA ILE A 257 6.44 -16.16 -33.80
C ILE A 257 7.33 -16.03 -35.05
N PRO A 258 7.56 -14.83 -35.62
CA PRO A 258 8.51 -14.70 -36.71
C PRO A 258 9.90 -15.12 -36.21
N ALA A 259 10.46 -16.18 -36.79
CA ALA A 259 11.84 -16.56 -36.55
C ALA A 259 12.74 -15.37 -36.93
N GLY A 260 13.48 -14.85 -35.96
CA GLY A 260 14.15 -13.56 -36.05
C GLY A 260 15.16 -13.48 -37.20
N GLY A 261 14.87 -12.63 -38.19
CA GLY A 261 15.87 -12.06 -39.08
C GLY A 261 16.67 -10.99 -38.35
N ARG A 262 18.00 -11.12 -38.30
CA ARG A 262 18.89 -10.10 -37.74
C ARG A 262 18.94 -8.90 -38.68
N GLY A 263 18.35 -7.78 -38.25
CA GLY A 263 18.48 -6.49 -38.91
C GLY A 263 17.26 -5.61 -38.66
N ALA A 264 17.42 -4.59 -37.81
CA ALA A 264 16.40 -3.66 -37.30
C ALA A 264 15.27 -4.33 -36.49
N ARG A 265 15.14 -4.02 -35.19
CA ARG A 265 13.97 -4.45 -34.38
C ARG A 265 12.71 -3.80 -34.99
N PRO A 266 11.83 -4.54 -35.70
CA PRO A 266 10.53 -3.99 -36.05
C PRO A 266 9.78 -3.81 -34.73
N GLN A 267 9.10 -2.68 -34.53
CA GLN A 267 8.19 -2.54 -33.38
C GLN A 267 7.18 -3.68 -33.47
N ARG A 268 7.30 -4.67 -32.57
CA ARG A 268 6.38 -5.81 -32.53
C ARG A 268 4.99 -5.26 -32.25
N ARG A 269 4.04 -5.50 -33.15
CA ARG A 269 2.64 -5.13 -32.92
C ARG A 269 2.18 -5.78 -31.61
N PRO A 270 1.57 -5.02 -30.68
CA PRO A 270 1.03 -5.59 -29.46
C PRO A 270 0.05 -6.72 -29.76
N ARG A 271 0.13 -7.79 -28.98
CA ARG A 271 -0.70 -8.97 -29.07
C ARG A 271 -1.59 -9.09 -27.83
N ARG A 272 -2.65 -9.88 -27.92
CA ARG A 272 -3.54 -10.11 -26.78
C ARG A 272 -2.81 -10.79 -25.63
N ALA A 273 -1.89 -11.72 -25.92
CA ALA A 273 -1.02 -12.33 -24.90
C ALA A 273 -0.08 -11.33 -24.21
N ASP A 274 0.11 -10.12 -24.75
CA ASP A 274 0.86 -9.07 -24.05
C ASP A 274 0.03 -8.42 -22.91
N LEU A 275 -1.26 -8.81 -22.78
CA LEU A 275 -2.16 -8.46 -21.68
C LEU A 275 -2.29 -9.59 -20.64
N ASP A 276 -1.45 -10.62 -20.73
CA ASP A 276 -1.29 -11.62 -19.67
C ASP A 276 -0.27 -11.08 -18.66
N PHE A 277 -0.72 -10.83 -17.43
CA PHE A 277 0.12 -10.32 -16.34
C PHE A 277 0.33 -11.42 -15.30
N ALA A 278 1.58 -11.59 -14.88
CA ALA A 278 1.92 -12.59 -13.87
C ALA A 278 1.09 -12.39 -12.60
N ASP A 279 0.62 -13.51 -12.04
CA ASP A 279 -0.17 -13.57 -10.81
C ASP A 279 -1.53 -12.81 -10.88
N LEU A 280 -2.01 -12.46 -12.07
CA LEU A 280 -3.37 -11.97 -12.32
C LEU A 280 -4.21 -13.04 -13.01
N ASP A 281 -5.21 -13.57 -12.31
CA ASP A 281 -6.03 -14.69 -12.79
C ASP A 281 -7.08 -14.24 -13.82
N ARG A 282 -7.55 -12.99 -13.70
CA ARG A 282 -8.59 -12.45 -14.57
C ARG A 282 -8.47 -10.95 -14.72
N LEU A 283 -8.43 -10.49 -15.97
CA LEU A 283 -8.53 -9.08 -16.34
C LEU A 283 -9.87 -8.83 -17.04
N ASP A 284 -10.77 -8.11 -16.36
CA ASP A 284 -12.07 -7.72 -16.89
C ASP A 284 -11.98 -6.31 -17.50
N ILE A 285 -12.26 -6.16 -18.80
CA ILE A 285 -12.18 -4.87 -19.51
C ILE A 285 -13.59 -4.45 -19.91
N ALA A 286 -14.16 -3.49 -19.19
CA ALA A 286 -15.45 -2.88 -19.48
C ALA A 286 -15.31 -1.75 -20.50
N VAL A 287 -15.51 -2.06 -21.78
CA VAL A 287 -15.45 -1.11 -22.89
C VAL A 287 -16.80 -0.40 -23.02
N SER A 288 -16.78 0.92 -23.24
CA SER A 288 -17.98 1.72 -23.49
C SER A 288 -17.71 2.89 -24.44
N ASP A 289 -18.73 3.35 -25.18
CA ASP A 289 -18.69 4.61 -25.95
C ASP A 289 -19.64 5.69 -25.36
N GLY A 290 -20.27 5.39 -24.23
CA GLY A 290 -21.31 6.22 -23.60
C GLY A 290 -22.75 5.81 -23.95
N SER A 291 -22.98 5.10 -25.05
CA SER A 291 -24.28 4.56 -25.46
C SER A 291 -24.43 3.06 -25.20
N GLN A 292 -23.32 2.32 -25.34
CA GLN A 292 -23.25 0.88 -25.14
C GLN A 292 -22.07 0.53 -24.24
N ARG A 293 -22.18 -0.62 -23.57
CA ARG A 293 -21.14 -1.16 -22.68
C ARG A 293 -21.04 -2.68 -22.85
N ARG A 294 -19.82 -3.20 -22.93
CA ARG A 294 -19.52 -4.64 -22.93
C ARG A 294 -18.27 -4.91 -22.10
N THR A 295 -18.32 -5.96 -21.31
CA THR A 295 -17.16 -6.44 -20.55
C THR A 295 -16.54 -7.62 -21.26
N VAL A 296 -15.29 -7.48 -21.69
CA VAL A 296 -14.47 -8.58 -22.23
C VAL A 296 -13.63 -9.14 -21.10
N ARG A 297 -13.67 -10.45 -20.90
CA ARG A 297 -12.92 -11.14 -19.84
C ARG A 297 -11.70 -11.81 -20.44
N LEU A 298 -10.53 -11.45 -19.94
CA LEU A 298 -9.25 -12.05 -20.32
C LEU A 298 -8.78 -12.93 -19.16
N MET A 299 -8.39 -14.16 -19.50
CA MET A 299 -7.78 -15.11 -18.58
C MET A 299 -6.44 -15.54 -19.17
N PRO A 300 -5.42 -15.78 -18.35
CA PRO A 300 -4.13 -16.26 -18.84
C PRO A 300 -4.33 -17.63 -19.52
N ALA A 301 -3.49 -17.93 -20.51
CA ALA A 301 -3.57 -19.19 -21.24
C ALA A 301 -3.43 -20.44 -20.34
N HIS A 302 -2.68 -20.30 -19.25
CA HIS A 302 -2.54 -21.30 -18.19
C HIS A 302 -2.64 -20.61 -16.83
N PRO A 303 -3.22 -21.26 -15.80
CA PRO A 303 -3.22 -20.74 -14.44
C PRO A 303 -1.79 -20.44 -13.96
N TRP A 304 -1.63 -19.34 -13.23
CA TRP A 304 -0.35 -19.00 -12.63
C TRP A 304 -0.01 -19.99 -11.51
N GLN A 305 1.27 -20.33 -11.39
CA GLN A 305 1.79 -21.03 -10.23
C GLN A 305 2.38 -20.00 -9.27
N THR A 306 1.51 -19.18 -8.68
CA THR A 306 1.90 -18.16 -7.73
C THR A 306 2.54 -18.82 -6.52
N LYS A 307 3.81 -18.53 -6.27
CA LYS A 307 4.48 -19.05 -5.09
C LYS A 307 3.99 -18.28 -3.87
N PRO A 308 3.63 -18.97 -2.76
CA PRO A 308 3.43 -18.28 -1.50
C PRO A 308 4.75 -17.61 -1.10
N ASP A 309 4.64 -16.47 -0.40
CA ASP A 309 5.82 -15.82 0.15
C ASP A 309 6.56 -16.79 1.09
N ALA A 310 7.89 -16.68 1.09
CA ALA A 310 8.69 -17.41 2.06
C ALA A 310 8.25 -16.97 3.47
N GLN A 311 7.98 -17.93 4.35
CA GLN A 311 7.73 -17.62 5.76
C GLN A 311 8.94 -16.88 6.32
N TYR A 312 8.68 -15.72 6.92
CA TYR A 312 9.73 -14.96 7.58
C TYR A 312 10.24 -15.77 8.77
N ALA A 313 11.54 -16.06 8.76
CA ALA A 313 12.19 -16.72 9.88
C ALA A 313 12.85 -15.64 10.76
N ALA A 314 12.23 -15.33 11.89
CA ALA A 314 12.80 -14.43 12.88
C ALA A 314 13.99 -15.09 13.57
N HIS A 315 15.20 -14.62 13.28
CA HIS A 315 16.41 -15.14 13.92
C HIS A 315 16.67 -14.44 15.25
N ASP A 316 16.31 -13.16 15.33
CA ASP A 316 16.57 -12.32 16.49
C ASP A 316 15.60 -12.61 17.63
N ASN A 317 16.09 -12.48 18.86
CA ASN A 317 15.28 -12.48 20.06
C ASN A 317 15.64 -11.22 20.86
N PRO A 318 15.15 -10.04 20.45
CA PRO A 318 15.59 -8.79 21.03
C PRO A 318 15.28 -8.71 22.53
N ASP A 319 16.20 -8.14 23.29
CA ASP A 319 16.11 -7.95 24.75
C ASP A 319 16.34 -6.46 25.02
N PHE A 320 15.26 -5.73 25.30
CA PHE A 320 15.27 -4.27 25.40
C PHE A 320 14.33 -3.76 26.50
N THR A 321 14.53 -2.50 26.91
CA THR A 321 13.62 -1.78 27.81
C THR A 321 12.65 -0.91 27.02
N LEU A 322 11.49 -0.58 27.58
CA LEU A 322 10.47 0.23 26.87
C LEU A 322 10.98 1.59 26.36
N SER A 323 12.04 2.14 26.96
CA SER A 323 12.73 3.34 26.47
C SER A 323 13.39 3.17 25.08
N ASP A 324 13.73 1.93 24.71
CA ASP A 324 14.35 1.59 23.44
C ASP A 324 13.33 1.11 22.39
N LEU A 325 12.03 1.09 22.72
CA LEU A 325 10.98 0.49 21.89
C LEU A 325 11.06 0.93 20.41
N TYR A 326 11.11 2.23 20.16
CA TYR A 326 11.16 2.79 18.80
C TYR A 326 12.59 3.06 18.31
N THR A 327 13.56 2.22 18.69
CA THR A 327 14.96 2.37 18.26
C THR A 327 15.44 1.12 17.54
N ILE A 328 16.63 1.20 16.92
CA ILE A 328 17.35 0.05 16.33
C ILE A 328 17.76 -1.02 17.36
N ARG A 329 17.61 -0.73 18.67
CA ARG A 329 17.79 -1.69 19.77
C ARG A 329 16.46 -2.33 20.23
N GLY A 330 15.33 -1.80 19.79
CA GLY A 330 13.98 -2.23 20.16
C GLY A 330 13.27 -3.00 19.05
N LEU A 331 12.20 -2.43 18.51
CA LEU A 331 11.38 -3.04 17.46
C LEU A 331 12.08 -3.09 16.10
N PHE A 332 13.05 -2.20 15.87
CA PHE A 332 13.70 -2.05 14.58
C PHE A 332 15.11 -2.66 14.54
N ARG A 333 15.61 -2.90 13.32
CA ARG A 333 16.99 -3.25 13.04
C ARG A 333 17.60 -2.32 12.01
N ASP A 334 18.91 -2.30 12.06
CA ASP A 334 19.80 -1.62 11.14
C ASP A 334 20.71 -2.70 10.53
N SER A 335 20.26 -3.25 9.41
CA SER A 335 20.88 -4.41 8.76
C SER A 335 22.14 -4.03 7.99
N ASN A 336 22.25 -2.78 7.53
CA ASN A 336 23.39 -2.24 6.81
C ASN A 336 24.37 -1.41 7.68
N GLN A 337 24.05 -1.23 8.96
CA GLN A 337 24.87 -0.57 9.99
C GLN A 337 25.09 0.94 9.76
N ASP A 338 24.09 1.64 9.23
CA ASP A 338 24.16 3.08 8.94
C ASP A 338 23.40 3.97 9.95
N LEU A 339 22.88 3.38 11.03
CA LEU A 339 22.04 4.00 12.07
C LEU A 339 20.64 4.41 11.61
N VAL A 340 20.22 4.02 10.41
CA VAL A 340 18.84 4.17 9.94
C VAL A 340 18.11 2.84 10.15
N PRO A 341 16.95 2.84 10.82
CA PRO A 341 16.16 1.62 10.95
C PRO A 341 15.66 1.14 9.58
N ASP A 342 16.22 0.04 9.06
CA ASP A 342 15.93 -0.49 7.71
C ASP A 342 15.07 -1.76 7.72
N ARG A 343 14.67 -2.22 8.91
CA ARG A 343 13.84 -3.41 9.08
C ARG A 343 13.01 -3.37 10.36
N THR A 344 11.75 -3.80 10.26
CA THR A 344 10.87 -4.08 11.42
C THR A 344 10.73 -5.58 11.64
N ASP A 345 11.29 -6.08 12.74
CA ASP A 345 11.24 -7.51 13.11
C ASP A 345 10.07 -7.84 14.05
N ALA A 346 9.28 -6.83 14.41
CA ALA A 346 8.11 -6.97 15.25
C ALA A 346 6.84 -7.28 14.44
N TYR A 347 5.85 -7.82 15.13
CA TYR A 347 4.54 -8.14 14.58
C TYR A 347 3.48 -8.14 15.68
N VAL A 348 2.27 -7.70 15.37
CA VAL A 348 1.15 -7.62 16.32
C VAL A 348 0.17 -8.78 16.13
N SER A 349 -0.01 -9.57 17.18
CA SER A 349 -1.10 -10.54 17.31
C SER A 349 -2.26 -9.88 18.06
N LEU A 350 -3.34 -9.58 17.33
CA LEU A 350 -4.50 -8.82 17.82
C LEU A 350 -5.60 -9.73 18.35
N HIS A 351 -6.13 -9.44 19.54
CA HIS A 351 -7.43 -9.96 19.97
C HIS A 351 -8.33 -8.83 20.47
N GLY A 352 -9.61 -8.94 20.15
CA GLY A 352 -10.63 -7.98 20.52
C GLY A 352 -10.64 -6.74 19.63
N THR A 353 -11.56 -5.85 19.98
CA THR A 353 -11.90 -4.65 19.19
C THR A 353 -11.80 -3.38 20.03
N GLN A 354 -11.19 -3.49 21.21
CA GLN A 354 -10.96 -2.37 22.12
C GLN A 354 -9.85 -1.47 21.56
N SER A 355 -10.02 -0.15 21.70
CA SER A 355 -9.02 0.86 21.32
C SER A 355 -8.45 0.73 19.89
N PRO A 356 -9.30 0.58 18.84
CA PRO A 356 -8.83 0.40 17.47
C PRO A 356 -8.00 1.58 16.95
N ASP A 357 -8.31 2.81 17.40
CA ASP A 357 -7.52 4.00 17.06
C ASP A 357 -6.10 3.94 17.62
N ALA A 358 -5.94 3.42 18.84
CA ALA A 358 -4.63 3.30 19.47
C ALA A 358 -3.74 2.30 18.73
N LEU A 359 -4.31 1.17 18.28
CA LEU A 359 -3.56 0.20 17.49
C LEU A 359 -3.15 0.77 16.12
N ALA A 360 -4.05 1.50 15.47
CA ALA A 360 -3.73 2.13 14.19
C ALA A 360 -2.67 3.24 14.33
N ALA A 361 -2.76 4.08 15.36
CA ALA A 361 -1.75 5.09 15.68
C ALA A 361 -0.40 4.44 16.01
N PHE A 362 -0.39 3.35 16.80
CA PHE A 362 0.81 2.57 17.07
C PHE A 362 1.42 2.00 15.77
N SER A 363 0.59 1.43 14.90
CA SER A 363 1.02 0.85 13.64
C SER A 363 1.58 1.90 12.68
N ALA A 364 0.92 3.06 12.56
CA ALA A 364 1.42 4.20 11.80
C ALA A 364 2.76 4.71 12.33
N ARG A 365 2.90 4.81 13.66
CA ARG A 365 4.17 5.19 14.27
C ARG A 365 5.28 4.20 13.96
N VAL A 366 5.01 2.89 14.02
CA VAL A 366 6.01 1.88 13.66
C VAL A 366 6.42 2.01 12.19
N GLY A 367 5.48 2.29 11.28
CA GLY A 367 5.80 2.56 9.88
C GLY A 367 6.65 3.81 9.69
N LEU A 368 6.31 4.91 10.36
CA LEU A 368 6.98 6.21 10.27
C LEU A 368 8.47 6.17 10.64
N GLU A 369 8.84 5.31 11.58
CA GLU A 369 10.17 5.31 12.17
C GLU A 369 11.13 4.31 11.47
N THR A 370 10.77 3.79 10.27
CA THR A 370 11.61 2.83 9.53
C THR A 370 11.65 3.08 8.01
N ALA A 371 12.81 2.83 7.41
CA ALA A 371 13.03 2.75 5.97
C ALA A 371 12.72 1.35 5.39
N GLY A 372 12.44 0.34 6.22
CA GLY A 372 11.99 -0.97 5.75
C GLY A 372 10.99 -1.63 6.68
N MET A 373 9.75 -1.74 6.20
CA MET A 373 8.65 -2.36 6.95
C MET A 373 8.20 -3.67 6.31
N ARG A 374 7.92 -4.67 7.15
CA ARG A 374 7.22 -5.87 6.72
C ARG A 374 5.72 -5.70 6.97
N LEU A 375 4.94 -5.87 5.91
CA LEU A 375 3.48 -5.83 5.94
C LEU A 375 2.92 -7.19 5.51
N PRO A 376 1.78 -7.65 6.09
CA PRO A 376 1.02 -6.99 7.15
C PRO A 376 1.76 -6.99 8.50
N PHE A 377 1.56 -5.92 9.27
CA PHE A 377 2.18 -5.73 10.59
C PHE A 377 1.31 -6.27 11.73
N VAL A 378 -0.01 -6.27 11.53
CA VAL A 378 -1.02 -6.79 12.45
C VAL A 378 -1.71 -7.97 11.78
N GLN A 379 -1.88 -9.10 12.48
CA GLN A 379 -2.91 -10.08 12.12
C GLN A 379 -3.75 -10.43 13.36
N ALA A 380 -4.98 -10.88 13.11
CA ALA A 380 -5.85 -11.36 14.18
C ALA A 380 -5.26 -12.62 14.82
N SER A 381 -5.46 -12.78 16.13
CA SER A 381 -4.83 -13.80 16.97
C SER A 381 -5.13 -15.24 16.52
N GLY A 382 -6.28 -15.46 15.89
CA GLY A 382 -6.65 -16.75 15.29
C GLY A 382 -5.95 -17.07 13.97
N GLN A 383 -5.16 -16.16 13.41
CA GLN A 383 -4.40 -16.41 12.17
C GLN A 383 -3.05 -17.09 12.45
N ASN A 384 -2.50 -16.97 13.67
CA ASN A 384 -1.25 -17.60 14.05
C ASN A 384 -1.22 -17.94 15.55
N ASP A 385 -1.23 -19.24 15.86
CA ASP A 385 -1.14 -19.77 17.23
C ASP A 385 0.25 -19.57 17.87
N HIS A 386 1.26 -19.26 17.04
CA HIS A 386 2.66 -19.11 17.41
C HIS A 386 3.23 -17.79 16.85
N PRO A 387 2.77 -16.63 17.35
CA PRO A 387 3.17 -15.33 16.80
C PRO A 387 4.70 -15.08 16.86
N GLU A 388 5.42 -15.75 17.77
CA GLU A 388 6.88 -15.73 17.86
C GLU A 388 7.59 -16.29 16.62
N THR A 389 6.92 -17.11 15.82
CA THR A 389 7.47 -17.63 14.55
C THR A 389 7.50 -16.56 13.47
N ALA A 390 6.68 -15.51 13.61
CA ALA A 390 6.56 -14.44 12.65
C ALA A 390 7.42 -13.21 12.99
N GLY A 391 8.15 -13.19 14.11
CA GLY A 391 8.89 -12.02 14.59
C GLY A 391 8.95 -11.90 16.10
N PHE A 392 9.35 -10.73 16.59
CA PHE A 392 9.13 -10.33 17.96
C PHE A 392 7.62 -10.08 18.18
N PRO A 393 6.92 -10.92 18.96
CA PRO A 393 5.48 -10.85 19.10
C PRO A 393 5.08 -9.69 20.02
N ILE A 394 4.14 -8.88 19.53
CA ILE A 394 3.39 -7.89 20.30
C ILE A 394 1.97 -8.45 20.45
N VAL A 395 1.65 -8.97 21.62
CA VAL A 395 0.30 -9.43 21.95
C VAL A 395 -0.53 -8.22 22.32
N PHE A 396 -1.59 -7.95 21.57
CA PHE A 396 -2.42 -6.76 21.74
C PHE A 396 -3.87 -7.14 22.05
N GLY A 397 -4.42 -6.53 23.09
CA GLY A 397 -5.85 -6.53 23.40
C GLY A 397 -6.26 -7.40 24.58
N VAL A 398 -7.48 -7.14 25.07
CA VAL A 398 -8.02 -7.75 26.29
C VAL A 398 -8.51 -9.16 26.00
N GLY A 399 -8.12 -10.14 26.83
CA GLY A 399 -8.53 -11.54 26.68
C GLY A 399 -7.70 -12.34 25.69
N HIS A 400 -6.60 -11.78 25.17
CA HIS A 400 -5.77 -12.49 24.20
C HIS A 400 -5.21 -13.78 24.81
N TYR A 401 -5.40 -14.92 24.14
CA TYR A 401 -5.07 -16.25 24.69
C TYR A 401 -3.60 -16.39 25.16
N GLN A 402 -2.63 -15.82 24.44
CA GLN A 402 -1.23 -15.78 24.91
C GLN A 402 -1.05 -14.97 26.20
N ALA A 403 -1.75 -13.85 26.37
CA ALA A 403 -1.71 -13.08 27.61
C ALA A 403 -2.35 -13.86 28.77
N GLU A 404 -3.45 -14.58 28.53
CA GLU A 404 -4.06 -15.51 29.49
C GLU A 404 -3.04 -16.57 29.94
N ARG A 405 -2.38 -17.24 28.99
CA ARG A 405 -1.36 -18.27 29.27
C ARG A 405 -0.18 -17.72 30.08
N LEU A 406 0.25 -16.49 29.79
CA LEU A 406 1.30 -15.83 30.55
C LEU A 406 0.86 -15.58 32.01
N ARG A 407 -0.38 -15.15 32.23
CA ARG A 407 -0.94 -14.99 33.60
C ARG A 407 -1.02 -16.33 34.33
N GLU A 408 -1.50 -17.38 33.68
CA GLU A 408 -1.54 -18.73 34.24
C GLU A 408 -0.13 -19.25 34.62
N ALA A 409 0.89 -18.89 33.82
CA ALA A 409 2.29 -19.19 34.10
C ALA A 409 2.93 -18.28 35.17
N GLY A 410 2.13 -17.44 35.86
CA GLY A 410 2.59 -16.54 36.91
C GLY A 410 3.37 -15.33 36.41
N LYS A 411 3.35 -15.05 35.09
CA LYS A 411 3.90 -13.81 34.56
C LYS A 411 2.88 -12.71 34.86
N ARG A 412 3.39 -11.65 35.47
CA ARG A 412 2.67 -10.40 35.65
C ARG A 412 2.40 -9.82 34.27
N VAL A 413 1.22 -9.97 33.69
CA VAL A 413 0.73 -9.25 32.48
C VAL A 413 -0.75 -8.94 32.71
N GLY A 414 -1.27 -7.83 32.19
CA GLY A 414 -2.64 -7.40 32.46
C GLY A 414 -2.93 -7.05 33.92
N ASP A 415 -1.89 -6.73 34.70
CA ASP A 415 -2.06 -6.21 36.07
C ASP A 415 -2.42 -4.72 36.01
N THR A 416 -3.61 -4.42 35.53
CA THR A 416 -4.23 -3.10 35.62
C THR A 416 -5.05 -3.03 36.91
N THR A 417 -5.04 -1.88 37.58
CA THR A 417 -5.59 -1.71 38.93
C THR A 417 -6.97 -1.06 38.95
N ALA A 418 -7.37 -0.41 37.86
CA ALA A 418 -8.68 0.22 37.70
C ALA A 418 -9.20 0.15 36.24
N PRO A 419 -10.54 0.21 36.04
CA PRO A 419 -11.12 0.34 34.71
C PRO A 419 -10.60 1.57 33.97
N GLY A 420 -10.27 1.40 32.69
CA GLY A 420 -9.72 2.47 31.84
C GLY A 420 -8.20 2.63 31.94
N GLU A 421 -7.52 1.80 32.73
CA GLU A 421 -6.07 1.68 32.69
C GLU A 421 -5.63 0.73 31.57
N GLY A 422 -4.64 1.16 30.79
CA GLY A 422 -3.92 0.30 29.85
C GLY A 422 -2.54 -0.07 30.40
N SER A 423 -2.00 -1.21 29.99
CA SER A 423 -0.65 -1.65 30.34
C SER A 423 0.15 -2.02 29.09
N MET A 424 1.46 -1.75 29.15
CA MET A 424 2.43 -2.20 28.16
C MET A 424 3.59 -2.85 28.93
N ARG A 425 3.89 -4.11 28.61
CA ARG A 425 4.86 -4.89 29.38
C ARG A 425 5.73 -5.77 28.51
N PHE A 426 7.04 -5.64 28.69
CA PHE A 426 8.01 -6.56 28.10
C PHE A 426 8.00 -7.89 28.87
N VAL A 427 7.98 -9.00 28.15
CA VAL A 427 7.92 -10.35 28.71
C VAL A 427 9.10 -11.17 28.20
N LYS A 428 10.01 -11.49 29.11
CA LYS A 428 11.20 -12.30 28.81
C LYS A 428 10.88 -13.79 28.77
N GLY A 429 11.26 -14.46 27.68
CA GLY A 429 11.12 -15.90 27.46
C GLY A 429 9.69 -16.43 27.53
N GLY A 430 8.67 -15.58 27.35
CA GLY A 430 7.26 -15.93 27.53
C GLY A 430 6.62 -16.63 26.33
N PHE A 431 7.23 -16.55 25.15
CA PHE A 431 6.63 -17.00 23.89
C PHE A 431 7.50 -18.09 23.26
N GLY A 432 7.30 -19.35 23.66
CA GLY A 432 8.14 -20.46 23.17
C GLY A 432 9.65 -20.28 23.49
N GLY A 433 9.98 -19.58 24.58
CA GLY A 433 11.34 -19.22 24.95
C GLY A 433 11.86 -17.92 24.33
N LYS A 434 11.08 -17.27 23.46
CA LYS A 434 11.35 -15.93 22.92
C LYS A 434 10.74 -14.83 23.81
N ASN A 435 11.31 -13.63 23.69
CA ASN A 435 10.81 -12.42 24.30
C ASN A 435 9.64 -11.85 23.48
N GLY A 436 8.82 -11.01 24.11
CA GLY A 436 7.74 -10.30 23.42
C GLY A 436 7.21 -9.15 24.25
N LEU A 437 6.22 -8.45 23.71
CA LEU A 437 5.52 -7.35 24.36
C LEU A 437 4.04 -7.71 24.53
N VAL A 438 3.45 -7.38 25.68
CA VAL A 438 2.00 -7.46 25.90
C VAL A 438 1.46 -6.06 26.08
N ILE A 439 0.43 -5.71 25.31
CA ILE A 439 -0.32 -4.47 25.41
C ILE A 439 -1.78 -4.83 25.66
N ASP A 440 -2.30 -4.46 26.82
CA ASP A 440 -3.65 -4.82 27.27
C ASP A 440 -4.28 -3.70 28.11
N ALA A 441 -5.50 -3.91 28.59
CA ALA A 441 -6.25 -2.97 29.43
C ALA A 441 -7.23 -3.69 30.37
N ALA A 442 -7.71 -3.00 31.41
CA ALA A 442 -8.86 -3.42 32.26
C ALA A 442 -10.16 -2.71 31.89
#